data_AF-A0A3D3GR32-F1
#
_entry.id   AF-A0A3D3GR32-F1
#
_cell.length_a   1.000
_cell.length_b   1.000
_cell.length_c   1.000
_cell.angle_alpha   90.00
_cell.angle_beta   90.00
_cell.angle_gamma   90.00
#
_symmetry.space_group_name_H-M   'P 1'
#
loop_
_entity.id
_entity.type
_entity.pdbx_description
1 polymer ?
#
loop_
_entity_poly.entity_id
_entity_poly.type
_entity_poly.pdbx_seq_one_letter_code
_entity_poly.pdbx_strand_id
1 'polypeptide(L)'
;MEFKQATIGDIIESESQMVLYGAERFGDYFINASEFNHLLQQFIKSIDPDRFIFAMFLAQIRKHHLLALFSAIRLHHIQAMMNLRQVLEAGSCAAYAIANPDREGFADIDDKGIIDPTQELTNKRYKWLEDNFKKGSDAIKNMKGTINNSAAHSNIVYAHHNFRFDGQQGRFITPYFDIEDDYLVEADLWQIGNIAMGLMDLFYGVNKGLSVIKFVDDFLPKFKALETENHRLKAEIMSTERFKEAQKLASK
;
A
#
# COMPACT_ATOMS: atom_id res chain seq x y z
N MET A 1 -22.53 -2.28 -12.46
CA MET A 1 -23.43 -2.27 -11.27
C MET A 1 -23.64 -0.80 -10.91
N GLU A 2 -24.86 -0.37 -10.55
CA GLU A 2 -25.07 1.03 -10.15
C GLU A 2 -25.03 1.13 -8.62
N PHE A 3 -24.16 1.98 -8.09
CA PHE A 3 -23.99 2.20 -6.66
C PHE A 3 -24.66 3.49 -6.22
N LYS A 4 -25.57 3.39 -5.26
CA LYS A 4 -26.32 4.53 -4.75
C LYS A 4 -25.47 5.33 -3.76
N GLN A 5 -25.67 6.64 -3.73
CA GLN A 5 -24.87 7.53 -2.87
C GLN A 5 -25.64 8.81 -2.47
N ALA A 6 -26.97 8.78 -2.51
CA ALA A 6 -27.80 9.94 -2.21
C ALA A 6 -27.97 10.16 -0.69
N THR A 7 -27.94 9.08 0.09
CA THR A 7 -28.04 9.11 1.55
C THR A 7 -26.87 8.39 2.21
N ILE A 8 -26.66 8.62 3.51
CA ILE A 8 -25.66 7.87 4.30
C ILE A 8 -25.96 6.35 4.24
N GLY A 9 -27.23 5.96 4.27
CA GLY A 9 -27.64 4.56 4.15
C GLY A 9 -27.23 3.95 2.81
N ASP A 10 -27.47 4.67 1.71
CA ASP A 10 -27.04 4.26 0.37
C ASP A 10 -25.53 4.10 0.27
N ILE A 11 -24.77 5.01 0.87
CA ILE A 11 -23.29 4.96 0.88
C ILE A 11 -22.81 3.71 1.61
N ILE A 12 -23.33 3.45 2.82
CA ILE A 12 -22.93 2.28 3.62
C ILE A 12 -23.27 0.97 2.89
N GLU A 13 -24.47 0.88 2.31
CA GLU A 13 -24.88 -0.31 1.55
C GLU A 13 -24.01 -0.49 0.30
N SER A 14 -23.74 0.59 -0.43
CA SER A 14 -22.89 0.54 -1.61
C SER A 14 -21.45 0.18 -1.27
N GLU A 15 -20.85 0.76 -0.22
CA GLU A 15 -19.51 0.38 0.24
C GLU A 15 -19.42 -1.12 0.57
N SER A 16 -20.44 -1.65 1.27
CA SER A 16 -20.53 -3.07 1.59
C SER A 16 -20.60 -3.92 0.32
N GLN A 17 -21.50 -3.59 -0.61
CA GLN A 17 -21.64 -4.28 -1.88
C GLN A 17 -20.35 -4.22 -2.71
N MET A 18 -19.71 -3.06 -2.80
CA MET A 18 -18.46 -2.87 -3.53
C MET A 18 -17.37 -3.82 -3.01
N VAL A 19 -17.23 -3.93 -1.69
CA VAL A 19 -16.23 -4.80 -1.05
C VAL A 19 -16.57 -6.27 -1.23
N LEU A 20 -17.83 -6.66 -0.99
CA LEU A 20 -18.25 -8.05 -1.11
C LEU A 20 -18.20 -8.55 -2.55
N TYR A 21 -18.47 -7.68 -3.52
CA TYR A 21 -18.42 -8.00 -4.95
C TYR A 21 -17.07 -7.67 -5.61
N GLY A 22 -16.01 -7.43 -4.83
CA GLY A 22 -14.70 -7.06 -5.36
C GLY A 22 -14.14 -8.11 -6.33
N ALA A 23 -14.37 -9.39 -6.05
CA ALA A 23 -13.93 -10.49 -6.90
C ALA A 23 -14.70 -10.55 -8.22
N GLU A 24 -16.03 -10.37 -8.22
CA GLU A 24 -16.77 -10.31 -9.49
C GLU A 24 -16.45 -9.06 -10.31
N ARG A 25 -16.09 -7.95 -9.67
CA ARG A 25 -15.81 -6.68 -10.34
C ARG A 25 -14.41 -6.58 -10.94
N PHE A 26 -13.39 -7.00 -10.19
CA PHE A 26 -11.99 -6.78 -10.56
C PHE A 26 -11.18 -8.07 -10.68
N GLY A 27 -11.84 -9.23 -10.61
CA GLY A 27 -11.25 -10.54 -10.87
C GLY A 27 -9.94 -10.79 -10.14
N ASP A 28 -8.93 -11.23 -10.91
CA ASP A 28 -7.62 -11.63 -10.41
C ASP A 28 -6.87 -10.50 -9.69
N TYR A 29 -7.09 -9.23 -10.07
CA TYR A 29 -6.47 -8.09 -9.37
C TYR A 29 -6.94 -7.99 -7.93
N PHE A 30 -8.25 -8.09 -7.69
CA PHE A 30 -8.81 -8.09 -6.35
C PHE A 30 -8.38 -9.34 -5.58
N ILE A 31 -8.50 -10.52 -6.20
CA ILE A 31 -8.15 -11.80 -5.57
C ILE A 31 -6.70 -11.75 -5.11
N ASN A 32 -5.75 -11.43 -6.00
CA ASN A 32 -4.33 -11.40 -5.65
C ASN A 32 -4.01 -10.34 -4.56
N ALA A 33 -4.60 -9.13 -4.64
CA ALA A 33 -4.41 -8.10 -3.61
C ALA A 33 -4.96 -8.52 -2.24
N SER A 34 -6.12 -9.17 -2.23
CA SER A 34 -6.76 -9.69 -1.01
C SER A 34 -5.97 -10.85 -0.40
N GLU A 35 -5.41 -11.75 -1.20
CA GLU A 35 -4.56 -12.86 -0.74
C GLU A 35 -3.22 -12.37 -0.21
N PHE A 36 -2.61 -11.36 -0.84
CA PHE A 36 -1.44 -10.69 -0.25
C PHE A 36 -1.77 -10.02 1.09
N ASN A 37 -2.94 -9.38 1.20
CA ASN A 37 -3.40 -8.84 2.47
C ASN A 37 -3.53 -9.95 3.52
N HIS A 38 -4.21 -11.03 3.18
CA HIS A 38 -4.41 -12.19 4.05
C HIS A 38 -3.08 -12.78 4.51
N LEU A 39 -2.11 -12.97 3.59
CA LEU A 39 -0.77 -13.43 3.93
C LEU A 39 -0.06 -12.44 4.87
N LEU A 40 -0.10 -11.13 4.60
CA LEU A 40 0.50 -10.09 5.44
C LEU A 40 -0.07 -10.08 6.88
N GLN A 41 -1.34 -10.46 7.06
CA GLN A 41 -1.93 -10.58 8.40
C GLN A 41 -1.38 -11.77 9.20
N GLN A 42 -0.94 -12.84 8.53
CA GLN A 42 -0.68 -14.13 9.18
C GLN A 42 0.72 -14.70 8.96
N PHE A 43 1.58 -14.10 8.12
CA PHE A 43 2.87 -14.68 7.72
C PHE A 43 3.87 -14.91 8.86
N ILE A 44 3.60 -14.40 10.07
CA ILE A 44 4.46 -14.52 11.24
C ILE A 44 3.81 -15.44 12.28
N LYS A 45 4.54 -16.48 12.65
CA LYS A 45 4.20 -17.44 13.70
C LYS A 45 4.59 -16.92 15.08
N SER A 46 5.79 -16.34 15.21
CA SER A 46 6.25 -15.70 16.45
C SER A 46 7.34 -14.67 16.19
N ILE A 47 7.51 -13.74 17.14
CA ILE A 47 8.52 -12.68 17.14
C ILE A 47 9.21 -12.74 18.50
N ASP A 48 10.54 -12.60 18.52
CA ASP A 48 11.29 -12.51 19.77
C ASP A 48 10.85 -11.26 20.57
N PRO A 49 10.71 -11.35 21.90
CA PRO A 49 10.11 -10.27 22.70
C PRO A 49 10.84 -8.92 22.62
N ASP A 50 12.14 -8.93 22.39
CA ASP A 50 12.97 -7.72 22.24
C ASP A 50 12.75 -7.01 20.89
N ARG A 51 12.04 -7.62 19.93
CA ARG A 51 11.62 -7.02 18.66
C ARG A 51 10.23 -6.36 18.72
N PHE A 52 9.84 -5.84 19.90
CA PHE A 52 8.53 -5.21 20.06
C PHE A 52 8.31 -3.99 19.15
N ILE A 53 9.36 -3.23 18.81
CA ILE A 53 9.26 -2.09 17.87
C ILE A 53 8.86 -2.57 16.47
N PHE A 54 9.42 -3.69 16.01
CA PHE A 54 9.01 -4.32 14.76
C PHE A 54 7.52 -4.70 14.82
N ALA A 55 7.06 -5.31 15.91
CA ALA A 55 5.65 -5.68 16.09
C ALA A 55 4.72 -4.45 16.07
N MET A 56 5.14 -3.32 16.65
CA MET A 56 4.39 -2.05 16.60
C MET A 56 4.21 -1.55 15.17
N PHE A 57 5.29 -1.50 14.37
CA PHE A 57 5.20 -1.06 12.98
C PHE A 57 4.48 -2.09 12.10
N LEU A 58 4.60 -3.39 12.39
CA LEU A 58 3.84 -4.42 11.70
C LEU A 58 2.32 -4.24 11.89
N ALA A 59 1.88 -3.86 13.09
CA ALA A 59 0.47 -3.55 13.33
C ALA A 59 -0.01 -2.35 12.49
N GLN A 60 0.82 -1.30 12.37
CA GLN A 60 0.53 -0.14 11.49
C GLN A 60 0.43 -0.56 10.03
N ILE A 61 1.39 -1.35 9.54
CA ILE A 61 1.41 -1.89 8.17
C ILE A 61 0.13 -2.68 7.91
N ARG A 62 -0.23 -3.63 8.77
CA ARG A 62 -1.43 -4.47 8.62
C ARG A 62 -2.71 -3.64 8.56
N LYS A 63 -2.84 -2.65 9.43
CA LYS A 63 -4.00 -1.75 9.46
C LYS A 63 -4.12 -0.94 8.18
N HIS A 64 -3.07 -0.20 7.83
CA HIS A 64 -3.11 0.69 6.67
C HIS A 64 -3.15 -0.08 5.34
N HIS A 65 -2.55 -1.27 5.26
CA HIS A 65 -2.65 -2.10 4.06
C HIS A 65 -4.08 -2.62 3.83
N LEU A 66 -4.81 -3.00 4.89
CA LEU A 66 -6.23 -3.35 4.77
C LEU A 66 -7.10 -2.14 4.42
N LEU A 67 -6.83 -0.98 5.01
CA LEU A 67 -7.51 0.25 4.66
C LEU A 67 -7.26 0.66 3.20
N ALA A 68 -6.04 0.46 2.68
CA ALA A 68 -5.74 0.71 1.28
C ALA A 68 -6.57 -0.17 0.35
N LEU A 69 -6.64 -1.47 0.63
CA LEU A 69 -7.49 -2.42 -0.11
C LEU A 69 -8.95 -1.96 -0.13
N PHE A 70 -9.53 -1.68 1.04
CA PHE A 70 -10.90 -1.20 1.11
C PHE A 70 -11.10 0.14 0.40
N SER A 71 -10.17 1.09 0.52
CA SER A 71 -10.30 2.38 -0.16
C SER A 71 -10.25 2.25 -1.68
N ALA A 72 -9.41 1.37 -2.24
CA ALA A 72 -9.37 1.15 -3.69
C ALA A 72 -10.72 0.62 -4.22
N ILE A 73 -11.28 -0.41 -3.58
CA ILE A 73 -12.52 -1.07 -4.02
C ILE A 73 -13.75 -0.17 -3.84
N ARG A 74 -13.74 0.66 -2.79
CA ARG A 74 -14.77 1.66 -2.50
C ARG A 74 -14.62 2.94 -3.31
N LEU A 75 -13.75 2.94 -4.32
CA LEU A 75 -13.54 4.08 -5.23
C LEU A 75 -13.09 5.34 -4.48
N HIS A 76 -12.04 5.21 -3.66
CA HIS A 76 -11.39 6.31 -2.95
C HIS A 76 -9.88 6.26 -3.17
N HIS A 77 -9.45 6.60 -4.38
CA HIS A 77 -8.06 6.47 -4.85
C HIS A 77 -7.07 7.20 -3.93
N ILE A 78 -7.36 8.48 -3.60
CA ILE A 78 -6.48 9.28 -2.75
C ILE A 78 -6.31 8.66 -1.36
N GLN A 79 -7.39 8.13 -0.78
CA GLN A 79 -7.30 7.45 0.51
C GLN A 79 -6.48 6.16 0.40
N ALA A 80 -6.63 5.39 -0.69
CA ALA A 80 -5.82 4.20 -0.93
C ALA A 80 -4.32 4.55 -0.98
N MET A 81 -3.95 5.57 -1.77
CA MET A 81 -2.56 6.01 -1.89
C MET A 81 -1.97 6.55 -0.59
N MET A 82 -2.74 7.31 0.19
CA MET A 82 -2.29 7.81 1.49
C MET A 82 -2.08 6.69 2.52
N ASN A 83 -2.94 5.67 2.50
CA ASN A 83 -2.75 4.46 3.31
C ASN A 83 -1.49 3.70 2.87
N LEU A 84 -1.25 3.52 1.57
CA LEU A 84 -0.03 2.87 1.06
C LEU A 84 1.24 3.65 1.42
N ARG A 85 1.19 4.98 1.49
CA ARG A 85 2.31 5.77 1.99
C ARG A 85 2.65 5.42 3.44
N GLN A 86 1.63 5.31 4.31
CA GLN A 86 1.81 4.89 5.70
C GLN A 86 2.41 3.49 5.78
N VAL A 87 1.96 2.57 4.92
CA VAL A 87 2.52 1.21 4.81
C VAL A 87 4.01 1.23 4.45
N LEU A 88 4.42 2.04 3.48
CA LEU A 88 5.83 2.14 3.04
C LEU A 88 6.74 2.78 4.11
N GLU A 89 6.24 3.80 4.81
CA GLU A 89 6.96 4.47 5.89
C GLU A 89 7.12 3.54 7.11
N ALA A 90 6.03 2.92 7.56
CA ALA A 90 6.07 1.92 8.62
C ALA A 90 6.90 0.70 8.20
N GLY A 91 6.85 0.30 6.92
CA GLY A 91 7.66 -0.79 6.35
C GLY A 91 9.16 -0.56 6.48
N SER A 92 9.61 0.67 6.22
CA SER A 92 11.02 1.03 6.42
C SER A 92 11.43 0.94 7.89
N CYS A 93 10.59 1.47 8.79
CA CYS A 93 10.85 1.40 10.23
C CYS A 93 10.82 -0.04 10.75
N ALA A 94 9.87 -0.86 10.31
CA ALA A 94 9.77 -2.26 10.65
C ALA A 94 11.02 -3.02 10.21
N ALA A 95 11.46 -2.87 8.96
CA ALA A 95 12.67 -3.53 8.46
C ALA A 95 13.90 -3.18 9.30
N TYR A 96 14.10 -1.90 9.61
CA TYR A 96 15.20 -1.47 10.49
C TYR A 96 15.09 -2.07 11.90
N ALA A 97 13.88 -2.13 12.47
CA ALA A 97 13.60 -2.66 13.82
C ALA A 97 13.90 -4.15 13.98
N ILE A 98 13.92 -4.93 12.89
CA ILE A 98 14.31 -6.35 12.93
C ILE A 98 15.79 -6.47 13.35
N ALA A 99 16.65 -5.59 12.86
CA ALA A 99 18.09 -5.61 13.15
C ALA A 99 18.48 -4.71 14.33
N ASN A 100 17.72 -3.65 14.60
CA ASN A 100 18.02 -2.63 15.58
C ASN A 100 16.82 -2.48 16.55
N PRO A 101 16.74 -3.31 17.61
CA PRO A 101 15.58 -3.34 18.51
C PRO A 101 15.47 -2.14 19.45
N ASP A 102 16.55 -1.36 19.60
CA ASP A 102 16.65 -0.31 20.61
C ASP A 102 15.82 0.92 20.27
N ARG A 103 15.09 1.44 21.28
CA ARG A 103 14.20 2.61 21.15
C ARG A 103 14.92 3.87 20.69
N GLU A 104 16.18 4.02 21.11
CA GLU A 104 17.05 5.15 20.77
C GLU A 104 17.29 5.27 19.26
N GLY A 105 17.05 4.21 18.47
CA GLY A 105 17.08 4.28 17.01
C GLY A 105 15.86 4.93 16.35
N PHE A 106 14.81 5.22 17.12
CA PHE A 106 13.49 5.61 16.60
C PHE A 106 13.00 6.96 17.09
N ALA A 107 13.26 7.31 18.34
CA ALA A 107 12.88 8.59 18.89
C ALA A 107 13.78 8.99 20.06
N ASP A 108 13.96 10.30 20.20
CA ASP A 108 14.54 10.91 21.38
C ASP A 108 13.43 11.14 22.41
N ILE A 109 13.78 11.06 23.70
CA ILE A 109 12.86 11.39 24.79
C ILE A 109 13.45 12.61 25.50
N ASP A 110 12.74 13.72 25.49
CA ASP A 110 13.19 14.93 26.16
C ASP A 110 13.05 14.83 27.70
N ASP A 111 13.60 15.81 28.42
CA ASP A 111 13.56 15.88 29.88
C ASP A 111 12.12 15.91 30.47
N LYS A 112 11.09 16.10 29.63
CA LYS A 112 9.67 16.13 29.99
C LYS A 112 8.95 14.84 29.59
N GLY A 113 9.64 13.86 29.01
CA GLY A 113 9.06 12.61 28.55
C GLY A 113 8.35 12.70 27.20
N ILE A 114 8.55 13.78 26.44
CA ILE A 114 8.00 13.94 25.09
C ILE A 114 8.87 13.12 24.13
N ILE A 115 8.20 12.28 23.33
CA ILE A 115 8.84 11.42 22.33
C ILE A 115 8.92 12.19 21.02
N ASP A 116 10.13 12.47 20.54
CA ASP A 116 10.39 13.16 19.27
C ASP A 116 11.10 12.23 18.26
N PRO A 117 10.43 11.80 17.18
CA PRO A 117 11.05 11.05 16.10
C PRO A 117 11.82 12.01 15.17
N THR A 118 13.02 12.40 15.58
CA THR A 118 13.82 13.41 14.86
C THR A 118 14.11 12.99 13.40
N GLN A 119 14.27 14.00 12.54
CA GLN A 119 14.62 13.78 11.13
C GLN A 119 15.98 13.09 10.99
N GLU A 120 16.91 13.34 11.91
CA GLU A 120 18.22 12.68 11.96
C GLU A 120 18.08 11.17 12.14
N LEU A 121 17.32 10.72 13.14
CA LEU A 121 17.05 9.29 13.35
C LEU A 121 16.36 8.67 12.14
N THR A 122 15.44 9.39 11.51
CA THR A 122 14.79 8.96 10.27
C THR A 122 15.80 8.75 9.13
N ASN A 123 16.72 9.71 8.93
CA ASN A 123 17.77 9.62 7.93
C ASN A 123 18.73 8.46 8.21
N LYS A 124 19.07 8.21 9.49
CA LYS A 124 19.90 7.08 9.91
C LYS A 124 19.27 5.73 9.51
N ARG A 125 17.96 5.57 9.75
CA ARG A 125 17.24 4.34 9.36
C ARG A 125 17.22 4.14 7.84
N TYR A 126 16.95 5.20 7.08
CA TYR A 126 16.96 5.12 5.62
C TYR A 126 18.35 4.82 5.07
N LYS A 127 19.38 5.45 5.61
CA LYS A 127 20.77 5.16 5.25
C LYS A 127 21.13 3.70 5.53
N TRP A 128 20.75 3.17 6.69
CA TRP A 128 20.99 1.77 7.00
C TRP A 128 20.31 0.82 6.01
N LEU A 129 19.05 1.09 5.62
CA LEU A 129 18.35 0.30 4.61
C LEU A 129 19.02 0.40 3.23
N GLU A 130 19.49 1.59 2.85
CA GLU A 130 20.21 1.79 1.59
C GLU A 130 21.53 1.02 1.57
N ASP A 131 22.30 1.08 2.66
CA ASP A 131 23.62 0.44 2.76
C ASP A 131 23.52 -1.10 2.81
N ASN A 132 22.47 -1.66 3.45
CA ASN A 132 22.36 -3.11 3.70
C ASN A 132 21.34 -3.83 2.79
N PHE A 133 20.29 -3.14 2.34
CA PHE A 133 19.16 -3.71 1.60
C PHE A 133 18.75 -2.81 0.42
N LYS A 134 19.75 -2.38 -0.36
CA LYS A 134 19.59 -1.38 -1.44
C LYS A 134 18.38 -1.61 -2.33
N LYS A 135 18.17 -2.84 -2.82
CA LYS A 135 17.03 -3.18 -3.69
C LYS A 135 15.69 -2.86 -3.03
N GLY A 136 15.52 -3.22 -1.75
CA GLY A 136 14.31 -2.94 -0.98
C GLY A 136 14.15 -1.44 -0.69
N SER A 137 15.25 -0.77 -0.32
CA SER A 137 15.27 0.68 -0.08
C SER A 137 14.87 1.47 -1.33
N ASP A 138 15.47 1.16 -2.48
CA ASP A 138 15.16 1.79 -3.76
C ASP A 138 13.70 1.54 -4.17
N ALA A 139 13.19 0.32 -3.97
CA ALA A 139 11.80 -0.02 -4.26
C ALA A 139 10.83 0.85 -3.44
N ILE A 140 11.05 0.95 -2.12
CA ILE A 140 10.25 1.80 -1.23
C ILE A 140 10.32 3.26 -1.66
N LYS A 141 11.54 3.77 -1.92
CA LYS A 141 11.77 5.16 -2.32
C LYS A 141 11.05 5.50 -3.62
N ASN A 142 11.13 4.62 -4.62
CA ASN A 142 10.46 4.80 -5.91
C ASN A 142 8.94 4.80 -5.76
N MET A 143 8.38 3.87 -4.97
CA MET A 143 6.93 3.82 -4.72
C MET A 143 6.43 5.06 -3.98
N LYS A 144 7.16 5.51 -2.95
CA LYS A 144 6.86 6.78 -2.25
C LYS A 144 6.93 7.97 -3.21
N GLY A 145 7.93 7.99 -4.10
CA GLY A 145 8.09 9.01 -5.14
C GLY A 145 6.87 9.08 -6.06
N THR A 146 6.39 7.92 -6.54
CA THR A 146 5.17 7.85 -7.35
C THR A 146 3.97 8.43 -6.62
N ILE A 147 3.71 8.00 -5.37
CA ILE A 147 2.58 8.50 -4.57
C ILE A 147 2.70 10.00 -4.30
N ASN A 148 3.91 10.51 -4.02
CA ASN A 148 4.18 11.92 -3.80
C ASN A 148 3.82 12.78 -5.02
N ASN A 149 4.26 12.33 -6.19
CA ASN A 149 4.07 13.07 -7.44
C ASN A 149 2.62 13.01 -7.92
N SER A 150 1.85 12.05 -7.40
CA SER A 150 0.50 11.78 -7.86
C SER A 150 -0.54 12.22 -6.83
N ALA A 151 -0.67 11.53 -5.70
CA ALA A 151 -1.82 11.62 -4.80
C ALA A 151 -1.54 12.37 -3.48
N ALA A 152 -0.28 12.71 -3.17
CA ALA A 152 0.05 13.39 -1.90
C ALA A 152 -0.36 14.87 -1.86
N HIS A 153 -0.65 15.47 -3.01
CA HIS A 153 -1.08 16.86 -3.14
C HIS A 153 -2.31 16.93 -4.04
N SER A 154 -3.24 17.83 -3.70
CA SER A 154 -4.40 18.10 -4.56
C SER A 154 -3.93 18.65 -5.91
N ASN A 155 -4.45 18.10 -7.00
CA ASN A 155 -4.19 18.57 -8.35
C ASN A 155 -5.39 18.33 -9.27
N ILE A 156 -5.38 18.97 -10.43
CA ILE A 156 -6.51 18.95 -11.37
C ILE A 156 -6.78 17.55 -11.93
N VAL A 157 -5.75 16.72 -12.09
CA VAL A 157 -5.90 15.35 -12.62
C VAL A 157 -6.77 14.53 -11.67
N TYR A 158 -6.51 14.57 -10.37
CA TYR A 158 -7.33 13.84 -9.40
C TYR A 158 -8.64 14.53 -9.05
N ALA A 159 -8.74 15.85 -9.19
CA ALA A 159 -10.03 16.51 -9.10
C ALA A 159 -11.01 15.98 -10.16
N HIS A 160 -10.53 15.60 -11.35
CA HIS A 160 -11.38 14.97 -12.37
C HIS A 160 -11.91 13.58 -11.98
N HIS A 161 -11.33 12.92 -10.98
CA HIS A 161 -11.84 11.64 -10.51
C HIS A 161 -13.12 11.80 -9.68
N ASN A 162 -13.31 12.94 -8.99
CA ASN A 162 -14.50 13.20 -8.18
C ASN A 162 -15.30 14.43 -8.65
N PHE A 163 -15.06 14.88 -9.87
CA PHE A 163 -15.78 15.98 -10.49
C PHE A 163 -15.96 15.76 -12.00
N ARG A 164 -17.19 15.94 -12.48
CA ARG A 164 -17.49 16.10 -13.91
C ARG A 164 -18.42 17.29 -14.14
N PHE A 165 -18.21 17.98 -15.25
CA PHE A 165 -19.15 18.98 -15.76
C PHE A 165 -19.93 18.38 -16.93
N ASP A 166 -21.23 18.25 -16.77
CA ASP A 166 -22.15 17.95 -17.88
C ASP A 166 -22.55 19.28 -18.53
N GLY A 167 -21.80 19.65 -19.57
CA GLY A 167 -22.04 20.89 -20.33
C GLY A 167 -23.34 20.89 -21.13
N GLN A 168 -23.92 19.72 -21.41
CA GLN A 168 -25.20 19.64 -22.13
C GLN A 168 -26.37 19.95 -21.21
N GLN A 169 -26.30 19.50 -19.95
CA GLN A 169 -27.33 19.77 -18.94
C GLN A 169 -27.01 20.99 -18.06
N GLY A 170 -25.81 21.57 -18.19
CA GLY A 170 -25.34 22.67 -17.35
C GLY A 170 -25.19 22.28 -15.89
N ARG A 171 -24.78 21.03 -15.60
CA ARG A 171 -24.74 20.48 -14.24
C ARG A 171 -23.33 20.08 -13.82
N PHE A 172 -23.02 20.31 -12.54
CA PHE A 172 -21.83 19.78 -11.90
C PHE A 172 -22.17 18.46 -11.20
N ILE A 173 -21.33 17.46 -11.41
CA ILE A 173 -21.45 16.12 -10.83
C ILE A 173 -20.29 15.96 -9.85
N THR A 174 -20.62 15.85 -8.58
CA THR A 174 -19.66 15.75 -7.45
C THR A 174 -20.01 14.51 -6.62
N PRO A 175 -19.72 13.30 -7.11
CA PRO A 175 -20.07 12.07 -6.41
C PRO A 175 -19.24 11.92 -5.14
N TYR A 176 -19.77 11.18 -4.17
CA TYR A 176 -19.06 10.75 -2.97
C TYR A 176 -17.97 9.73 -3.32
N PHE A 177 -18.32 8.73 -4.13
CA PHE A 177 -17.37 7.77 -4.69
C PHE A 177 -16.66 8.41 -5.88
N ASP A 178 -15.35 8.16 -6.01
CA ASP A 178 -14.65 8.52 -7.23
C ASP A 178 -15.33 7.86 -8.43
N ILE A 179 -15.29 8.53 -9.57
CA ILE A 179 -15.90 8.03 -10.79
C ILE A 179 -15.10 6.84 -11.26
N GLU A 180 -15.79 5.70 -11.35
CA GLU A 180 -15.18 4.41 -11.62
C GLU A 180 -14.42 4.40 -12.96
N ASP A 181 -13.21 3.87 -12.88
CA ASP A 181 -12.30 3.63 -13.99
C ASP A 181 -11.55 2.33 -13.68
N ASP A 182 -12.02 1.23 -14.27
CA ASP A 182 -11.56 -0.13 -13.95
C ASP A 182 -10.05 -0.25 -14.02
N TYR A 183 -9.42 0.34 -15.04
CA TYR A 183 -7.97 0.32 -15.20
C TYR A 183 -7.24 0.97 -14.02
N LEU A 184 -7.77 2.06 -13.47
CA LEU A 184 -7.15 2.71 -12.31
C LEU A 184 -7.35 1.89 -11.04
N VAL A 185 -8.53 1.29 -10.85
CA VAL A 185 -8.79 0.45 -9.67
C VAL A 185 -7.94 -0.83 -9.72
N GLU A 186 -7.81 -1.46 -10.89
CA GLU A 186 -6.93 -2.62 -11.11
C GLU A 186 -5.46 -2.26 -10.86
N ALA A 187 -5.01 -1.09 -11.32
CA ALA A 187 -3.66 -0.60 -11.05
C ALA A 187 -3.42 -0.35 -9.54
N ASP A 188 -4.40 0.21 -8.83
CA ASP A 188 -4.33 0.38 -7.37
C ASP A 188 -4.26 -0.97 -6.65
N LEU A 189 -5.12 -1.93 -7.02
CA LEU A 189 -5.14 -3.29 -6.47
C LEU A 189 -3.81 -4.01 -6.72
N TRP A 190 -3.27 -3.93 -7.94
CA TRP A 190 -1.94 -4.44 -8.24
C TRP A 190 -0.87 -3.79 -7.37
N GLN A 191 -0.91 -2.46 -7.21
CA GLN A 191 0.07 -1.74 -6.39
C GLN A 191 0.00 -2.15 -4.91
N ILE A 192 -1.20 -2.36 -4.38
CA ILE A 192 -1.44 -2.88 -3.02
C ILE A 192 -0.73 -4.24 -2.86
N GLY A 193 -1.02 -5.21 -3.74
CA GLY A 193 -0.37 -6.52 -3.71
C GLY A 193 1.16 -6.44 -3.83
N ASN A 194 1.65 -5.62 -4.76
CA ASN A 194 3.06 -5.43 -5.02
C ASN A 194 3.82 -4.81 -3.82
N ILE A 195 3.20 -3.91 -3.06
CA ILE A 195 3.79 -3.34 -1.84
C ILE A 195 3.88 -4.39 -0.73
N ALA A 196 2.81 -5.17 -0.49
CA ALA A 196 2.86 -6.27 0.47
C ALA A 196 3.93 -7.30 0.11
N MET A 197 4.02 -7.66 -1.17
CA MET A 197 5.05 -8.54 -1.70
C MET A 197 6.46 -8.02 -1.38
N GLY A 198 6.75 -6.77 -1.72
CA GLY A 198 8.05 -6.16 -1.50
C GLY A 198 8.43 -6.05 -0.02
N LEU A 199 7.48 -5.71 0.86
CA LEU A 199 7.74 -5.63 2.30
C LEU A 199 7.99 -6.99 2.93
N MET A 200 7.20 -8.02 2.57
CA MET A 200 7.42 -9.37 3.10
C MET A 200 8.75 -9.97 2.62
N ASP A 201 9.15 -9.74 1.36
CA ASP A 201 10.48 -10.13 0.85
C ASP A 201 11.60 -9.41 1.61
N LEU A 202 11.44 -8.10 1.86
CA LEU A 202 12.39 -7.32 2.64
C LEU A 202 12.51 -7.84 4.07
N PHE A 203 11.40 -8.09 4.77
CA PHE A 203 11.42 -8.61 6.14
C PHE A 203 12.05 -10.00 6.21
N TYR A 204 11.74 -10.86 5.25
CA TYR A 204 12.37 -12.17 5.12
C TYR A 204 13.89 -12.04 4.93
N GLY A 205 14.31 -11.11 4.05
CA GLY A 205 15.72 -10.82 3.81
C GLY A 205 16.46 -10.27 5.03
N VAL A 206 15.88 -9.31 5.75
CA VAL A 206 16.49 -8.73 6.96
C VAL A 206 16.59 -9.75 8.09
N ASN A 207 15.58 -10.60 8.24
CA ASN A 207 15.59 -11.64 9.27
C ASN A 207 16.60 -12.76 8.99
N LYS A 208 17.12 -12.86 7.76
CA LYS A 208 18.10 -13.87 7.36
C LYS A 208 19.40 -13.68 8.14
N GLY A 209 19.71 -14.65 9.01
CA GLY A 209 20.90 -14.63 9.87
C GLY A 209 20.64 -14.10 11.29
N LEU A 210 19.50 -13.45 11.54
CA LEU A 210 19.07 -13.05 12.88
C LEU A 210 18.13 -14.08 13.51
N SER A 211 17.23 -14.67 12.71
CA SER A 211 16.27 -15.70 13.16
C SER A 211 15.36 -15.26 14.31
N VAL A 212 15.11 -13.95 14.43
CA VAL A 212 14.29 -13.33 15.49
C VAL A 212 12.80 -13.29 15.15
N ILE A 213 12.45 -13.54 13.90
CA ILE A 213 11.08 -13.75 13.42
C ILE A 213 10.97 -15.19 12.92
N LYS A 214 9.95 -15.91 13.39
CA LYS A 214 9.55 -17.21 12.85
C LYS A 214 8.36 -17.00 11.93
N PHE A 215 8.53 -17.31 10.66
CA PHE A 215 7.45 -17.29 9.68
C PHE A 215 6.55 -18.53 9.84
N VAL A 216 5.34 -18.46 9.30
CA VAL A 216 4.47 -19.65 9.19
C VAL A 216 5.07 -20.68 8.24
N ASP A 217 4.77 -21.95 8.48
CA ASP A 217 5.49 -23.08 7.86
C ASP A 217 5.33 -23.11 6.32
N ASP A 218 4.20 -22.60 5.81
CA ASP A 218 3.86 -22.51 4.39
C ASP A 218 4.07 -21.11 3.78
N PHE A 219 4.80 -20.22 4.46
CA PHE A 219 5.04 -18.84 4.02
C PHE A 219 5.64 -18.78 2.62
N LEU A 220 6.76 -19.46 2.38
CA LEU A 220 7.48 -19.38 1.10
C LEU A 220 6.66 -19.92 -0.08
N PRO A 221 6.04 -21.11 -0.01
CA PRO A 221 5.15 -21.58 -1.07
C PRO A 221 4.02 -20.60 -1.40
N LYS A 222 3.31 -20.09 -0.39
CA LYS A 222 2.22 -19.12 -0.57
C LYS A 222 2.73 -17.82 -1.20
N PHE A 223 3.83 -17.28 -0.68
CA PHE A 223 4.45 -16.07 -1.17
C PHE A 223 4.86 -16.19 -2.64
N LYS A 224 5.48 -17.31 -3.05
CA LYS A 224 5.92 -17.52 -4.43
C LYS A 224 4.77 -17.70 -5.42
N ALA A 225 3.67 -18.33 -5.00
CA ALA A 225 2.46 -18.41 -5.82
C ALA A 225 1.89 -17.01 -6.10
N LEU A 226 1.75 -16.19 -5.05
CA LEU A 226 1.24 -14.82 -5.19
C LEU A 226 2.20 -13.90 -5.95
N GLU A 227 3.52 -14.04 -5.77
CA GLU A 227 4.52 -13.29 -6.54
C GLU A 227 4.40 -13.58 -8.05
N THR A 228 4.22 -14.85 -8.41
CA THR A 228 4.06 -15.26 -9.81
C THR A 228 2.84 -14.58 -10.43
N GLU A 229 1.72 -14.60 -9.71
CA GLU A 229 0.48 -13.98 -10.16
C GLU A 229 0.60 -12.45 -10.25
N ASN A 230 1.23 -11.83 -9.26
CA ASN A 230 1.50 -10.38 -9.27
C ASN A 230 2.35 -9.94 -10.47
N HIS A 231 3.32 -10.76 -10.89
CA HIS A 231 4.12 -10.49 -12.08
C HIS A 231 3.32 -10.66 -13.37
N ARG A 232 2.42 -11.65 -13.44
CA ARG A 232 1.49 -11.83 -14.56
C ARG A 232 0.58 -10.61 -14.72
N LEU A 233 -0.08 -10.20 -13.64
CA LEU A 233 -0.96 -9.02 -13.60
C LEU A 233 -0.23 -7.72 -13.96
N LYS A 234 1.02 -7.57 -13.50
CA LYS A 234 1.86 -6.44 -13.92
C LYS A 234 2.05 -6.40 -15.44
N ALA A 235 2.41 -7.54 -16.02
CA ALA A 235 2.65 -7.64 -17.46
C ALA A 235 1.38 -7.32 -18.26
N GLU A 236 0.22 -7.72 -17.75
CA GLU A 236 -1.08 -7.41 -18.32
C GLU A 236 -1.36 -5.90 -18.34
N ILE A 237 -1.27 -5.20 -17.20
CA ILE A 237 -1.41 -3.72 -17.13
C ILE A 237 -0.46 -3.04 -18.11
N MET A 238 0.82 -3.47 -18.12
CA MET A 238 1.85 -2.87 -18.98
C MET A 238 1.61 -3.10 -20.48
N SER A 239 0.82 -4.12 -20.84
CA SER A 239 0.49 -4.41 -22.23
C SER A 239 -0.65 -3.56 -22.79
N THR A 240 -1.40 -2.86 -21.93
CA THR A 240 -2.53 -2.01 -22.33
C THR A 240 -2.07 -0.79 -23.13
N GLU A 241 -2.93 -0.31 -24.04
CA GLU A 241 -2.64 0.91 -24.80
C GLU A 241 -2.57 2.14 -23.90
N ARG A 242 -3.40 2.20 -22.85
CA ARG A 242 -3.38 3.30 -21.89
C ARG A 242 -2.03 3.41 -21.19
N PHE A 243 -1.44 2.29 -20.78
CA PHE A 243 -0.10 2.29 -20.19
C PHE A 243 0.96 2.77 -21.19
N LYS A 244 0.93 2.26 -22.42
CA LYS A 244 1.90 2.62 -23.48
C LYS A 244 1.84 4.11 -23.80
N GLU A 245 0.65 4.70 -23.89
CA GLU A 245 0.49 6.14 -24.14
C GLU A 245 0.98 6.98 -22.96
N ALA A 246 0.65 6.60 -21.72
CA ALA A 246 1.15 7.28 -20.52
C ALA A 246 2.69 7.26 -20.46
N GLN A 247 3.32 6.15 -20.82
CA GLN A 247 4.78 6.02 -20.86
C GLN A 247 5.43 6.95 -21.91
N LYS A 248 4.82 7.08 -23.09
CA LYS A 248 5.29 8.02 -24.14
C LYS A 248 5.24 9.46 -23.66
N LEU A 249 4.22 9.85 -22.92
CA LEU A 249 4.07 11.20 -22.37
C LEU A 249 5.11 11.49 -21.27
N ALA A 250 5.41 10.50 -20.41
CA ALA A 250 6.41 10.63 -19.34
C ALA A 250 7.86 10.65 -19.84
N SER A 251 8.11 10.24 -21.09
CA SER A 251 9.45 10.20 -21.70
C SER A 251 9.80 11.47 -22.50
N LYS A 252 8.90 12.46 -22.54
CA LYS A 252 9.09 13.77 -23.17
C LYS A 252 9.50 14.81 -22.13
#